data_AF-A0A969VMN3-F1
#
_entry.id   AF-A0A969VMN3-F1
#
_cell.length_a   1.000
_cell.length_b   1.000
_cell.length_c   1.000
_cell.angle_alpha   90.00
_cell.angle_beta   90.00
_cell.angle_gamma   90.00
#
_symmetry.space_group_name_H-M   'P 1'
#
loop_
_entity.id
_entity.type
_entity.pdbx_description
1 polymer ?
#
loop_
_entity_poly.entity_id
_entity_poly.type
_entity_poly.pdbx_seq_one_letter_code
_entity_poly.pdbx_strand_id
1 'polypeptide(L)' 'LNDRFAGAVPYQRGFARILGAHAHLKAALADPSREPLARVMIRRILPEHLALFVAAREGAAGLYALGLGELAA' A
#
# COMPACT_ATOMS: atom_id res chain seq x y z
N LEU A 1 -17.96 8.24 8.29
CA LEU A 1 -17.37 8.47 6.94
C LEU A 1 -15.89 8.85 7.03
N ASN A 2 -15.48 9.68 7.99
CA ASN A 2 -14.08 10.13 8.14
C ASN A 2 -13.07 9.00 8.33
N ASP A 3 -13.38 7.96 9.13
CA ASP A 3 -12.46 6.81 9.29
C ASP A 3 -12.19 6.08 7.98
N ARG A 4 -13.24 5.91 7.16
CA ARG A 4 -13.10 5.34 5.82
C ARG A 4 -12.21 6.21 4.94
N PHE A 5 -12.34 7.54 5.01
CA PHE A 5 -11.51 8.45 4.23
C PHE A 5 -10.06 8.49 4.69
N ALA A 6 -9.81 8.45 6.00
CA ALA A 6 -8.47 8.37 6.58
C ALA A 6 -7.69 7.14 6.06
N GLY A 7 -8.37 6.02 5.87
CA GLY A 7 -7.76 4.79 5.34
C GLY A 7 -7.77 4.62 3.82
N ALA A 8 -8.42 5.49 3.05
CA ALA A 8 -8.71 5.22 1.63
C ALA A 8 -7.46 5.16 0.74
N VAL A 9 -6.57 6.14 0.87
CA VAL A 9 -5.32 6.21 0.09
C VAL A 9 -4.36 5.06 0.43
N PRO A 10 -4.05 4.78 1.71
CA PRO A 10 -3.18 3.65 2.03
C PRO A 10 -3.80 2.30 1.62
N TYR A 11 -5.11 2.13 1.74
CA TYR A 11 -5.80 0.94 1.23
C TYR A 11 -5.62 0.78 -0.29
N GLN A 12 -5.90 1.84 -1.07
CA GLN A 12 -5.75 1.83 -2.53
C GLN A 12 -4.32 1.42 -2.93
N ARG A 13 -3.31 2.03 -2.30
CA ARG A 13 -1.90 1.74 -2.59
C ARG A 13 -1.54 0.29 -2.22
N GLY A 14 -1.96 -0.17 -1.05
CA GLY A 14 -1.69 -1.55 -0.60
C GLY A 14 -2.30 -2.58 -1.56
N PHE A 15 -3.55 -2.36 -1.98
CA PHE A 15 -4.22 -3.21 -2.95
C PHE A 15 -3.55 -3.19 -4.33
N ALA A 16 -3.10 -2.02 -4.78
CA ALA A 16 -2.35 -1.90 -6.03
C ALA A 16 -1.04 -2.71 -6.02
N ARG A 17 -0.35 -2.83 -4.86
CA ARG A 17 0.85 -3.67 -4.73
C ARG A 17 0.52 -5.16 -4.91
N ILE A 18 -0.62 -5.62 -4.39
CA ILE A 18 -1.10 -6.99 -4.57
C ILE A 18 -1.42 -7.26 -6.05
N LEU A 19 -2.17 -6.37 -6.70
CA LEU A 19 -2.51 -6.51 -8.11
C LEU A 19 -1.26 -6.50 -9.01
N GLY A 20 -0.31 -5.60 -8.74
CA GLY A 20 0.96 -5.54 -9.47
C GLY A 20 1.76 -6.83 -9.33
N ALA A 21 1.88 -7.37 -8.11
CA ALA A 21 2.56 -8.63 -7.88
C ALA A 21 1.89 -9.81 -8.61
N HIS A 22 0.55 -9.87 -8.58
CA HIS A 22 -0.20 -10.88 -9.32
C HIS A 22 0.03 -10.79 -10.83
N ALA A 23 -0.05 -9.59 -11.40
CA ALA A 23 0.15 -9.36 -12.83
C ALA A 23 1.57 -9.74 -13.27
N HIS A 24 2.59 -9.34 -12.50
CA HIS A 24 3.98 -9.68 -12.80
C HIS A 24 4.25 -11.19 -12.66
N LEU A 25 3.69 -11.85 -11.65
CA LEU A 25 3.81 -13.31 -11.51
C LEU A 25 3.16 -14.03 -12.68
N LYS A 26 1.94 -13.62 -13.06
CA LYS A 26 1.24 -14.19 -14.21
C LYS A 26 2.04 -14.03 -15.50
N ALA A 27 2.67 -12.87 -15.71
CA ALA A 27 3.55 -12.64 -16.86
C ALA A 27 4.78 -13.58 -16.85
N ALA A 28 5.42 -13.77 -15.70
CA ALA A 28 6.57 -14.68 -15.56
C ALA A 28 6.22 -16.16 -15.77
N LEU A 29 5.00 -16.57 -15.40
CA LEU A 29 4.50 -17.92 -15.67
C LEU A 29 4.22 -18.16 -17.16
N ALA A 30 3.85 -17.12 -17.90
CA ALA A 30 3.64 -17.20 -19.35
C ALA A 30 4.94 -17.05 -20.16
N ASP A 31 5.89 -16.27 -19.66
CA ASP A 31 7.18 -15.97 -20.30
C ASP A 31 8.29 -15.90 -19.23
N PRO A 32 9.16 -16.93 -19.15
CA PRO A 32 10.25 -16.97 -18.17
C PRO A 32 11.21 -15.77 -18.23
N SER A 33 11.32 -15.08 -19.37
CA SER A 33 12.17 -13.87 -19.47
C SER A 33 11.68 -12.72 -18.59
N ARG A 34 10.44 -12.76 -18.10
CA ARG A 34 9.84 -11.76 -17.20
C ARG A 34 10.10 -12.04 -15.72
N GLU A 35 10.69 -13.18 -15.37
CA GLU A 35 10.99 -13.56 -13.98
C GLU A 35 11.78 -12.48 -13.20
N PRO A 36 12.81 -11.80 -13.77
CA PRO A 36 13.55 -10.78 -13.03
C PRO A 36 12.66 -9.64 -12.51
N LEU A 37 11.70 -9.19 -13.33
CA LEU A 37 10.76 -8.13 -12.93
C LEU A 37 9.76 -8.63 -11.88
N ALA A 38 9.27 -9.87 -12.02
CA ALA A 38 8.41 -10.47 -11.00
C ALA A 38 9.12 -10.61 -9.65
N ARG A 39 10.42 -10.96 -9.65
CA ARG A 39 11.23 -11.03 -8.43
C ARG A 39 11.35 -9.68 -7.74
N VAL A 40 11.61 -8.60 -8.48
CA VAL A 40 11.66 -7.24 -7.93
C VAL A 40 10.29 -6.87 -7.35
N MET A 41 9.22 -7.06 -8.11
CA MET A 41 7.86 -6.74 -7.68
C MET A 41 7.49 -7.49 -6.38
N ILE A 42 7.73 -8.80 -6.31
CA ILE A 42 7.35 -9.62 -5.16
C ILE A 42 8.26 -9.39 -3.95
N ARG A 43 9.58 -9.27 -4.14
CA ARG A 43 10.53 -9.25 -3.02
C ARG A 43 10.81 -7.85 -2.47
N ARG A 44 10.66 -6.80 -3.29
CA ARG A 44 10.99 -5.43 -2.89
C ARG A 44 9.74 -4.56 -2.72
N ILE A 45 8.77 -4.71 -3.63
CA ILE A 45 7.65 -3.77 -3.76
C ILE A 45 6.38 -4.26 -3.07
N LEU A 46 6.08 -5.56 -3.17
CA LEU A 46 4.91 -6.16 -2.51
C LEU A 46 4.93 -5.96 -0.99
N PRO A 47 6.03 -6.14 -0.24
CA PRO A 47 6.00 -6.06 1.23
C PRO A 47 5.46 -4.74 1.79
N GLU A 48 5.52 -3.65 1.02
CA GLU A 48 4.94 -2.35 1.39
C GLU A 48 3.43 -2.43 1.71
N HIS A 49 2.69 -3.38 1.14
CA HIS A 49 1.26 -3.56 1.41
C HIS A 49 0.97 -3.77 2.90
N LEU A 50 1.89 -4.39 3.64
CA LEU A 50 1.72 -4.67 5.07
C LEU A 50 1.60 -3.37 5.87
N ALA A 51 2.57 -2.47 5.73
CA ALA A 51 2.57 -1.18 6.41
C ALA A 51 1.41 -0.30 5.93
N LEU A 52 1.10 -0.33 4.63
CA LEU A 52 -0.04 0.38 4.07
C LEU A 52 -1.38 -0.08 4.69
N PHE A 53 -1.57 -1.38 4.89
CA PHE A 53 -2.79 -1.90 5.52
C PHE A 53 -2.83 -1.70 7.03
N VAL A 54 -1.69 -1.55 7.71
CA VAL A 54 -1.67 -1.04 9.08
C VAL A 54 -2.19 0.40 9.09
N ALA A 55 -1.61 1.30 8.29
CA ALA A 55 -2.05 2.69 8.21
C ALA A 55 -3.53 2.83 7.82
N ALA A 56 -4.03 1.97 6.92
CA ALA A 56 -5.43 1.98 6.50
C ALA A 56 -6.43 1.68 7.62
N ARG A 57 -5.98 1.08 8.75
CA ARG A 57 -6.82 0.68 9.88
C ARG A 57 -6.75 1.64 11.08
N GLU A 58 -5.88 2.65 11.02
CA GLU A 58 -5.65 3.57 12.15
C GLU A 58 -6.86 4.49 12.44
N GLY A 59 -7.73 4.70 11.45
CA GLY A 59 -8.89 5.59 11.57
C GLY A 59 -8.51 7.07 11.58
N ALA A 60 -9.47 7.96 11.81
CA ALA A 60 -9.26 9.40 11.71
C ALA A 60 -8.91 10.08 13.05
N ALA A 61 -9.04 9.37 14.18
CA ALA A 61 -8.88 9.95 15.52
C ALA A 61 -7.51 10.62 15.73
N GLY A 62 -6.41 9.95 15.35
CA GLY A 62 -5.06 10.51 15.47
C GLY A 62 -4.82 11.74 14.58
N LEU A 63 -5.46 11.81 13.41
CA LEU A 63 -5.36 12.95 12.51
C LEU A 63 -6.05 14.20 13.08
N TYR A 64 -7.18 14.02 13.76
CA TYR A 64 -7.95 15.11 14.37
C TYR A 64 -7.51 15.45 15.80
N ALA A 65 -6.64 14.64 16.41
CA ALA A 65 -6.03 14.96 17.69
C ALA A 65 -4.96 16.05 17.58
N LEU A 66 -4.45 16.33 16.38
CA LEU A 66 -3.49 17.40 16.10
C LEU A 66 -4.23 18.73 15.89
N GLY A 67 -3.91 19.72 16.72
CA GLY A 67 -4.36 21.10 16.57
C GLY A 67 -3.42 21.93 15.69
N LEU A 68 -3.84 23.16 15.38
CA LEU A 68 -3.04 24.11 14.59
C LEU A 68 -1.74 24.50 15.28
N GLY A 69 -1.72 24.49 16.62
CA GLY A 69 -0.52 24.78 17.41
C GLY A 69 0.55 23.71 17.24
N GLU A 70 0.17 22.41 17.31
CA GLU A 70 1.12 21.31 17.09
C GLU A 70 1.62 21.26 15.64
N LEU A 71 0.81 21.70 14.66
CA LEU A 71 1.19 21.70 13.25
C LEU A 71 2.11 22.86 12.85
N ALA A 72 2.18 23.94 13.63
CA ALA A 72 2.95 25.15 13.33
C ALA A 72 4.34 25.19 13.99
N ALA A 73 4.65 24.26 14.89
CA ALA A 73 5.91 24.13 15.60
C ALA A 73 6.95 23.31 14.80
#